data_AF-A0A6P7WU68-F1
#
_entry.id   AF-A0A6P7WU68-F1
#
_cell.length_a   1.000
_cell.length_b   1.000
_cell.length_c   1.000
_cell.angle_alpha   90.00
_cell.angle_beta   90.00
_cell.angle_gamma   90.00
#
_symmetry.space_group_name_H-M   'P 1'
#
loop_
_entity.id
_entity.type
_entity.pdbx_description
1 polymer ?
#
loop_
_entity_poly.entity_id
_entity_poly.type
_entity_poly.pdbx_seq_one_letter_code
_entity_poly.pdbx_strand_id
1 'polypeptide(L)' 'MAPKPEPRPKFQEGERVLCFHGPLLYEAKCVKVAIKDKQVKYFIHYSGWNKNWDEWVPESRVLKYVDINLQKQKELQKAN' A
#
# COMPACT_ATOMS: atom_id res chain seq x y z
N MET A 1 19.63 15.04 23.34
CA MET A 1 18.63 14.13 22.72
C MET A 1 18.79 14.21 21.21
N ALA A 2 19.16 13.12 20.53
CA ALA A 2 19.20 13.11 19.07
C ALA A 2 17.77 13.29 18.52
N PRO A 3 17.57 14.06 17.44
CA PRO A 3 16.26 14.12 16.79
C PRO A 3 15.89 12.71 16.31
N LYS A 4 14.70 12.24 16.69
CA LYS A 4 14.16 10.98 16.15
C LYS A 4 14.06 11.14 14.63
N PRO A 5 14.56 10.18 13.83
CA PRO A 5 14.54 10.30 12.38
C PRO A 5 13.10 10.47 11.89
N GLU A 6 12.90 11.41 10.97
CA GLU A 6 11.58 11.61 10.36
C GLU A 6 11.15 10.36 9.58
N PRO A 7 9.84 10.05 9.54
CA PRO A 7 9.34 8.91 8.80
C PRO A 7 9.62 9.12 7.31
N ARG A 8 10.33 8.18 6.69
CA ARG A 8 10.55 8.18 5.24
C ARG A 8 9.56 7.23 4.58
N PRO A 9 8.86 7.66 3.52
CA PRO A 9 7.93 6.79 2.82
C PRO A 9 8.69 5.64 2.15
N LYS A 10 8.20 4.41 2.32
CA LYS A 10 8.70 3.21 1.65
C LYS A 10 8.32 3.12 0.18
N PHE A 11 7.23 3.77 -0.22
CA PHE A 11 6.70 3.75 -1.59
C PHE A 11 6.61 5.15 -2.17
N GLN A 12 6.63 5.26 -3.50
CA GLN A 12 6.59 6.53 -4.22
C GLN A 12 5.31 6.71 -5.03
N GLU A 13 4.95 7.96 -5.32
CA GLU A 13 3.85 8.27 -6.23
C GLU A 13 4.13 7.69 -7.62
N GLY A 14 3.12 7.06 -8.20
CA GLY A 14 3.23 6.33 -9.46
C GLY A 14 3.65 4.85 -9.30
N GLU A 15 4.18 4.44 -8.15
CA GLU A 15 4.69 3.09 -7.93
C GLU A 15 3.57 2.04 -7.94
N ARG A 16 3.82 0.93 -8.61
CA ARG A 16 2.96 -0.24 -8.56
C ARG A 16 3.20 -1.02 -7.27
N VAL A 17 2.12 -1.30 -6.55
CA VAL A 17 2.15 -1.92 -5.22
C VAL A 17 1.05 -2.98 -5.11
N LEU A 18 1.12 -3.76 -4.04
CA LEU A 18 0.01 -4.61 -3.60
C LEU A 18 -0.60 -3.97 -2.35
N CYS A 19 -1.92 -3.86 -2.29
CA CYS A 19 -2.62 -3.26 -1.16
C CYS A 19 -3.67 -4.21 -0.58
N PHE A 20 -3.72 -4.30 0.74
CA PHE A 20 -4.77 -5.06 1.43
C PHE A 20 -6.11 -4.33 1.34
N HIS A 21 -7.16 -5.05 0.95
CA HIS A 21 -8.55 -4.65 1.14
C HIS A 21 -9.32 -5.83 1.73
N GLY A 22 -9.74 -5.70 3.00
CA GLY A 22 -10.17 -6.84 3.80
C GLY A 22 -9.02 -7.86 3.99
N PRO A 23 -9.29 -9.18 3.93
CA PRO A 23 -8.26 -10.20 4.12
C PRO A 23 -7.38 -10.45 2.89
N LEU A 24 -7.70 -9.85 1.74
CA LEU A 24 -7.06 -10.14 0.46
C LEU A 24 -6.11 -9.02 0.01
N LEU A 25 -5.14 -9.39 -0.81
CA LEU A 25 -4.22 -8.48 -1.49
C LEU A 25 -4.68 -8.23 -2.93
N TYR A 26 -4.69 -6.96 -3.32
CA TYR A 26 -5.04 -6.52 -4.67
C TYR A 26 -3.90 -5.74 -5.30
N GLU A 27 -3.77 -5.84 -6.62
CA GLU A 27 -2.87 -4.99 -7.38
C GLU A 27 -3.38 -3.55 -7.37
N ALA A 28 -2.49 -2.62 -7.08
CA ALA A 28 -2.84 -1.22 -6.92
C ALA A 28 -1.69 -0.29 -7.32
N LYS A 29 -1.99 0.99 -7.40
CA LYS A 29 -1.03 2.07 -7.67
C LYS A 29 -1.00 3.03 -6.49
N CYS A 30 0.20 3.38 -6.03
CA CYS A 30 0.38 4.51 -5.13
C CYS A 30 0.17 5.79 -5.94
N VAL A 31 -0.90 6.52 -5.67
CA VAL A 31 -1.25 7.75 -6.40
C VAL A 31 -0.65 8.97 -5.70
N LYS A 32 -0.71 9.02 -4.37
CA LYS A 32 -0.13 10.10 -3.56
C LYS A 32 0.53 9.57 -2.29
N VAL A 33 1.53 10.31 -1.80
CA VAL A 33 2.17 10.07 -0.51
C VAL A 33 1.92 11.27 0.41
N ALA A 34 1.49 11.02 1.65
CA ALA A 34 1.34 12.06 2.65
C ALA A 34 1.99 11.64 3.97
N ILE A 35 2.70 12.57 4.61
CA ILE A 35 3.25 12.39 5.94
C ILE A 35 2.49 13.35 6.86
N LYS A 36 1.67 12.80 7.76
CA LYS A 36 0.90 13.58 8.73
C LYS A 36 1.06 12.97 10.12
N ASP A 37 1.26 13.80 11.14
CA ASP A 37 1.41 13.33 12.53
C ASP A 37 2.51 12.27 12.71
N LYS A 38 3.61 12.40 11.95
CA LYS A 38 4.72 11.43 11.87
C LYS A 38 4.29 10.03 11.40
N GLN A 39 3.17 9.93 10.69
CA GLN A 39 2.71 8.71 10.04
C GLN A 39 2.69 8.90 8.53
N VAL A 40 3.23 7.92 7.81
CA VAL A 40 3.14 7.87 6.35
C VAL A 40 1.82 7.21 5.97
N LYS A 41 1.08 7.87 5.07
CA LYS A 41 -0.10 7.35 4.42
C LYS A 41 0.07 7.41 2.91
N TYR A 42 -0.58 6.47 2.24
CA TYR A 42 -0.56 6.34 0.79
C TYR A 42 -1.99 6.42 0.28
N PHE A 43 -2.21 7.26 -0.74
CA PHE A 43 -3.47 7.26 -1.47
C PHE A 43 -3.38 6.17 -2.54
N ILE A 44 -4.23 5.17 -2.43
CA ILE A 44 -4.17 3.96 -3.25
C ILE A 44 -5.33 3.94 -4.23
N HIS A 45 -5.01 3.63 -5.49
CA HIS A 45 -5.99 3.28 -6.52
C HIS A 45 -5.86 1.79 -6.84
N TYR A 46 -6.95 1.04 -6.67
CA TYR A 46 -6.99 -0.40 -6.95
C TYR A 46 -7.18 -0.66 -8.45
N SER A 47 -6.34 -1.52 -9.02
CA SER A 47 -6.35 -1.80 -10.46
C SER A 47 -7.66 -2.49 -10.85
N GLY A 48 -8.34 -1.93 -11.85
CA GLY A 48 -9.64 -2.44 -12.34
C GLY A 48 -10.84 -2.07 -11.47
N TRP A 49 -10.66 -1.29 -10.39
CA TRP A 49 -11.75 -0.84 -9.53
C TRP A 49 -12.16 0.60 -9.88
N ASN A 50 -13.39 0.98 -9.51
CA ASN A 50 -13.85 2.36 -9.67
C ASN A 50 -13.09 3.31 -8.72
N LYS A 51 -12.79 4.53 -9.17
CA LYS A 51 -12.11 5.58 -8.37
C LYS A 51 -12.80 5.92 -7.04
N ASN A 52 -14.09 5.64 -6.90
CA ASN A 52 -14.81 5.80 -5.64
C ASN A 52 -14.28 4.90 -4.51
N TRP A 53 -13.50 3.87 -4.85
CA TRP A 53 -12.81 3.00 -3.89
C TRP A 53 -11.41 3.49 -3.54
N ASP A 54 -10.93 4.58 -4.14
CA ASP A 54 -9.61 5.14 -3.83
C ASP A 54 -9.62 5.66 -2.38
N GLU A 55 -8.61 5.27 -1.61
CA GLU A 55 -8.57 5.55 -0.18
C GLU A 55 -7.15 5.85 0.31
N TRP A 56 -7.07 6.57 1.43
CA TRP A 56 -5.82 6.75 2.18
C TRP A 56 -5.61 5.57 3.12
N VAL A 57 -4.52 4.84 2.94
CA VAL A 57 -4.16 3.69 3.77
C VAL A 57 -2.85 3.94 4.52
N PRO A 58 -2.67 3.36 5.72
CA PRO A 58 -1.37 3.34 6.39
C PRO A 58 -0.37 2.46 5.64
N GLU A 59 0.91 2.67 5.90
CA GLU A 59 2.00 1.86 5.32
C GLU A 59 1.85 0.36 5.54
N SER A 60 1.26 -0.07 6.66
CA SER A 60 1.06 -1.49 6.98
C SER A 60 0.13 -2.23 6.01
N ARG A 61 -0.71 -1.53 5.24
CA ARG A 61 -1.59 -2.12 4.23
C ARG A 61 -0.93 -2.27 2.86
N VAL A 62 0.25 -1.68 2.66
CA VAL A 62 0.90 -1.63 1.35
C VAL A 62 2.14 -2.52 1.35
N LEU A 63 2.24 -3.36 0.33
CA LEU A 63 3.37 -4.25 0.09
C LEU A 63 4.00 -3.93 -1.26
N LYS A 64 5.31 -4.14 -1.36
CA LYS A 64 6.04 -3.95 -2.62
C LYS A 64 5.59 -4.98 -3.64
N TYR A 65 5.51 -4.56 -4.90
CA TYR A 65 5.22 -5.47 -6.01
C TYR A 65 6.47 -6.31 -6.33
N VAL A 66 6.66 -7.41 -5.61
CA VAL A 66 7.77 -8.36 -5.75
C VAL A 66 7.26 -9.79 -5.63
N ASP A 67 8.02 -10.76 -6.13
CA ASP A 67 7.60 -12.17 -6.25
C ASP A 67 7.13 -12.78 -4.92
N ILE A 68 7.81 -12.45 -3.82
CA ILE A 68 7.44 -12.94 -2.47
C ILE A 68 6.02 -12.47 -2.09
N ASN A 69 5.68 -11.21 -2.37
CA ASN A 69 4.36 -10.67 -2.02
C ASN A 69 3.28 -11.10 -3.02
N LEU A 70 3.65 -11.35 -4.27
CA LEU A 70 2.77 -11.97 -5.27
C LEU A 70 2.41 -13.41 -4.90
N GLN A 71 3.39 -14.16 -4.39
CA GLN A 71 3.14 -15.50 -3.87
C GLN A 71 2.16 -15.45 -2.68
N LYS A 72 2.37 -14.53 -1.74
CA LYS A 72 1.44 -14.29 -0.63
C LYS A 72 0.03 -13.92 -1.12
N GLN A 73 -0.09 -13.08 -2.15
CA GLN A 73 -1.38 -12.76 -2.75
C GLN A 73 -2.09 -14.02 -3.28
N LYS A 74 -1.38 -14.87 -4.02
CA LYS A 74 -1.92 -16.14 -4.55
C LYS A 74 -2.36 -17.08 -3.45
N GLU A 75 -1.61 -17.17 -2.35
CA GLU A 75 -1.96 -17.99 -1.20
C GLU A 75 -3.23 -17.50 -0.51
N LEU A 76 -3.35 -16.19 -0.26
CA LEU A 76 -4.53 -15.59 0.34
C LEU A 76 -5.79 -15.77 -0.54
N GLN A 77 -5.64 -15.70 -1.86
CA GLN A 77 -6.76 -15.93 -2.80
C GLN A 77 -7.21 -17.38 -2.87
N LYS A 78 -6.32 -18.35 -2.62
CA LYS A 78 -6.66 -19.78 -2.61
C LYS A 78 -7.30 -20.23 -1.30
N ALA A 79 -7.07 -19.49 -0.22
CA ALA A 79 -7.55 -19.82 1.12
C ALA A 79 -8.96 -19.28 1.43
N ASN A 80 -9.54 -18.48 0.53
CA ASN A 80 -10.93 -18.00 0.55
C ASN A 80 -11.77 -18.76 -0.47
#